data_AF-A0A1A8GLR6-F1
#
_entry.id   AF-A0A1A8GLR6-F1
#
_cell.length_a   1.000
_cell.length_b   1.000
_cell.length_c   1.000
_cell.angle_alpha   90.00
_cell.angle_beta   90.00
_cell.angle_gamma   90.00
#
_symmetry.space_group_name_H-M   'P 1'
#
loop_
_entity.id
_entity.type
_entity.pdbx_description
1 polymer ?
#
loop_
_entity_poly.entity_id
_entity_poly.type
_entity_poly.pdbx_seq_one_letter_code
_entity_poly.pdbx_strand_id
1 'polypeptide(L)'
;MWRELSPTAGRKMSCGLWNDTVAVAEDYLSTCCCGPSPAPPPPSETAAAMRRLAQDMETQHQTRFHSLAQNFLKRCGPDICSSLRKVMDEMAGDGHFNWGRVVSLFAFTGVLIRQLQEQRASRPGLDPGQELEPKLISCRLLAETIADYLEKHKKGWLLENEGWEGFSQYSHNARPVSLDSSMKTALVAVAGVGLAGLTFLLVR
;
A
#
# COMPACT_ATOMS: atom_id res chain seq x y z
N MET A 1 -3.41 2.13 -48.41
CA MET A 1 -3.99 1.16 -47.45
C MET A 1 -3.33 1.42 -46.10
N TRP A 2 -3.85 2.37 -45.34
CA TRP A 2 -3.33 2.71 -44.02
C TRP A 2 -4.18 1.95 -43.00
N ARG A 3 -3.58 1.03 -42.23
CA ARG A 3 -4.27 0.37 -41.12
C ARG A 3 -4.38 1.37 -39.98
N GLU A 4 -5.61 1.75 -39.64
CA GLU A 4 -5.91 2.40 -38.37
C GLU A 4 -5.61 1.42 -37.23
N LEU A 5 -4.69 1.80 -36.33
CA LEU A 5 -4.49 1.13 -35.07
C LEU A 5 -5.63 1.53 -34.12
N SER A 6 -6.48 0.58 -33.78
CA SER A 6 -7.66 0.77 -32.93
C SER A 6 -7.30 1.35 -31.54
N PRO A 7 -7.94 2.44 -31.07
CA PRO A 7 -7.69 3.04 -29.75
C PRO A 7 -8.23 2.23 -28.55
N THR A 8 -8.87 1.09 -28.79
CA THR A 8 -9.67 0.36 -27.79
C THR A 8 -8.84 -0.48 -26.83
N ALA A 9 -7.61 -0.87 -27.21
CA ALA A 9 -6.71 -1.63 -26.34
C ALA A 9 -6.19 -0.80 -25.14
N GLY A 10 -5.90 0.49 -25.34
CA GLY A 10 -5.39 1.37 -24.28
C GLY A 10 -6.42 1.74 -23.21
N ARG A 11 -7.72 1.75 -23.55
CA ARG A 11 -8.81 2.12 -22.62
C ARG A 11 -9.23 0.95 -21.72
N LYS A 12 -9.19 -0.30 -22.22
CA LYS A 12 -9.48 -1.51 -21.42
C LYS A 12 -8.39 -1.80 -20.37
N MET A 13 -7.13 -1.46 -20.66
CA MET A 13 -6.01 -1.66 -19.72
C MET A 13 -5.90 -0.60 -18.61
N SER A 14 -6.45 0.61 -18.82
CA SER A 14 -6.48 1.65 -17.78
C SER A 14 -7.28 1.21 -16.55
N CYS A 15 -8.49 0.71 -16.79
CA CYS A 15 -9.41 0.28 -15.74
C CYS A 15 -8.91 -1.00 -15.04
N GLY A 16 -8.14 -1.85 -15.73
CA GLY A 16 -7.56 -3.07 -15.16
C GLY A 16 -6.62 -2.77 -13.99
N LEU A 17 -5.59 -1.95 -14.20
CA LEU A 17 -4.59 -1.66 -13.17
C LEU A 17 -5.18 -1.00 -11.92
N TRP A 18 -6.17 -0.12 -12.10
CA TRP A 18 -6.86 0.50 -10.98
C TRP A 18 -7.64 -0.54 -10.18
N ASN A 19 -8.46 -1.36 -10.85
CA ASN A 19 -9.24 -2.41 -10.19
C ASN A 19 -8.34 -3.43 -9.48
N ASP A 20 -7.24 -3.83 -10.10
CA ASP A 20 -6.25 -4.74 -9.51
C ASP A 20 -5.62 -4.10 -8.27
N THR A 21 -5.25 -2.81 -8.33
CA THR A 21 -4.70 -2.09 -7.19
C THR A 21 -5.69 -2.03 -6.04
N VAL A 22 -6.95 -1.69 -6.33
CA VAL A 22 -8.00 -1.63 -5.30
C VAL A 22 -8.21 -3.01 -4.69
N ALA A 23 -8.30 -4.07 -5.50
CA ALA A 23 -8.49 -5.42 -5.00
C ALA A 23 -7.35 -5.87 -4.08
N VAL A 24 -6.10 -5.62 -4.47
CA VAL A 24 -4.91 -5.98 -3.67
C VAL A 24 -4.82 -5.13 -2.39
N ALA A 25 -5.06 -3.83 -2.48
CA ALA A 25 -4.98 -2.92 -1.33
C ALA A 25 -6.11 -3.13 -0.33
N GLU A 26 -7.35 -3.22 -0.80
CA GLU A 26 -8.52 -3.44 0.06
C GLU A 26 -8.43 -4.78 0.78
N ASP A 27 -7.99 -5.83 0.09
CA ASP A 27 -7.72 -7.14 0.68
C ASP A 27 -6.72 -7.04 1.83
N TYR A 28 -5.54 -6.47 1.57
CA TYR A 28 -4.51 -6.33 2.59
C TYR A 28 -4.97 -5.46 3.78
N LEU A 29 -5.55 -4.29 3.51
CA LEU A 29 -6.00 -3.38 4.57
C LEU A 29 -7.11 -3.99 5.42
N SER A 30 -8.01 -4.75 4.81
CA SER A 30 -9.05 -5.49 5.55
C SER A 30 -8.43 -6.53 6.49
N THR A 31 -7.39 -7.25 6.05
CA THR A 31 -6.68 -8.17 6.95
C THR A 31 -5.96 -7.49 8.10
N CYS A 32 -5.52 -6.23 7.95
CA CYS A 32 -4.90 -5.46 9.02
C CYS A 32 -5.91 -5.01 10.08
N CYS A 33 -7.19 -4.93 9.71
CA CYS A 33 -8.30 -4.51 10.57
C CYS A 33 -8.98 -5.68 11.27
N CYS A 34 -8.94 -6.88 10.67
CA CYS A 34 -9.54 -8.06 11.27
C CYS A 34 -8.77 -8.47 12.54
N GLY A 35 -9.50 -8.71 13.62
CA GLY A 35 -8.97 -9.33 14.84
C GLY A 35 -8.58 -10.80 14.62
N PRO A 36 -8.49 -11.64 15.67
CA PRO A 36 -7.95 -13.01 15.59
C PRO A 36 -8.76 -14.00 14.74
N SER A 37 -9.79 -13.54 14.01
CA SER A 37 -10.53 -14.37 13.05
C SER A 37 -9.63 -14.73 11.86
N PRO A 38 -9.72 -15.96 11.33
CA PRO A 38 -9.04 -16.32 10.09
C PRO A 38 -9.44 -15.35 8.97
N ALA A 39 -8.45 -14.75 8.31
CA ALA A 39 -8.69 -13.93 7.14
C ALA A 39 -9.26 -14.81 6.00
N PRO A 40 -10.17 -14.28 5.16
CA PRO A 40 -10.62 -14.99 3.97
C PRO A 40 -9.43 -15.30 3.05
N PRO A 41 -9.56 -16.32 2.18
CA PRO A 41 -8.54 -16.61 1.18
C PRO A 41 -8.27 -15.36 0.32
N PRO A 42 -7.00 -15.08 -0.03
CA PRO A 42 -6.67 -13.93 -0.85
C PRO A 42 -7.34 -14.05 -2.24
N PRO A 43 -7.83 -12.94 -2.82
CA PRO A 43 -8.56 -12.96 -4.09
C PRO A 43 -7.69 -13.27 -5.31
N SER A 44 -6.36 -13.19 -5.17
CA SER A 44 -5.39 -13.49 -6.22
C SER A 44 -4.03 -13.86 -5.63
N GLU A 45 -3.13 -14.40 -6.46
CA GLU A 45 -1.73 -14.65 -6.08
C GLU A 45 -1.00 -13.35 -5.73
N THR A 46 -1.26 -12.27 -6.48
CA THR A 46 -0.74 -10.93 -6.20
C THR A 46 -1.16 -10.44 -4.82
N ALA A 47 -2.44 -10.60 -4.46
CA ALA A 47 -2.94 -10.23 -3.13
C ALA A 47 -2.28 -11.10 -2.03
N ALA A 48 -2.14 -12.40 -2.27
CA ALA A 48 -1.43 -13.30 -1.36
C ALA A 48 0.04 -12.87 -1.16
N ALA A 49 0.72 -12.46 -2.24
CA ALA A 49 2.08 -11.95 -2.20
C ALA A 49 2.19 -10.64 -1.43
N MET A 50 1.27 -9.71 -1.65
CA MET A 50 1.23 -8.44 -0.93
C MET A 50 1.02 -8.65 0.57
N ARG A 51 0.06 -9.52 0.97
CA ARG A 51 -0.15 -9.88 2.38
C ARG A 51 1.16 -10.33 3.04
N ARG A 52 1.85 -11.30 2.44
CA ARG A 52 3.11 -11.82 2.98
C ARG A 52 4.18 -10.74 3.07
N LEU A 53 4.51 -10.09 1.95
CA LEU A 53 5.61 -9.13 1.90
C LEU A 53 5.38 -7.92 2.82
N ALA A 54 4.15 -7.40 2.88
CA ALA A 54 3.84 -6.27 3.74
C ALA A 54 3.81 -6.65 5.23
N GLN A 55 3.33 -7.87 5.57
CA GLN A 55 3.40 -8.39 6.95
C GLN A 55 4.84 -8.66 7.40
N ASP A 56 5.67 -9.23 6.53
CA ASP A 56 7.09 -9.46 6.81
C ASP A 56 7.83 -8.13 7.02
N MET A 57 7.58 -7.16 6.14
CA MET A 57 8.11 -5.79 6.21
C MET A 57 7.69 -5.10 7.52
N GLU A 58 6.41 -5.17 7.88
CA GLU A 58 5.88 -4.62 9.13
C GLU A 58 6.53 -5.29 10.33
N THR A 59 6.58 -6.63 10.36
CA THR A 59 7.14 -7.40 11.48
C THR A 59 8.62 -7.09 11.69
N GLN A 60 9.40 -7.02 10.62
CA GLN A 60 10.83 -6.69 10.68
C GLN A 60 11.09 -5.26 11.20
N HIS A 61 10.13 -4.34 11.00
CA HIS A 61 10.29 -2.92 11.30
C HIS A 61 9.15 -2.35 12.16
N GLN A 62 8.59 -3.19 13.05
CA GLN A 62 7.33 -2.92 13.76
C GLN A 62 7.33 -1.57 14.48
N THR A 63 8.36 -1.32 15.32
CA THR A 63 8.48 -0.06 16.07
C THR A 63 8.51 1.14 15.15
N ARG A 64 9.20 1.05 14.01
CA ARG A 64 9.31 2.16 13.05
C ARG A 64 7.97 2.44 12.40
N PHE A 65 7.30 1.44 11.80
CA PHE A 65 5.99 1.65 11.19
C PHE A 65 4.96 2.19 12.19
N HIS A 66 4.97 1.67 13.42
CA HIS A 66 4.10 2.16 14.48
C HIS A 66 4.34 3.65 14.79
N SER A 67 5.60 4.06 14.96
CA SER A 67 5.95 5.47 15.17
C SER A 67 5.61 6.35 13.97
N LEU A 68 5.84 5.88 12.74
CA LEU A 68 5.51 6.60 11.52
C LEU A 68 4.01 6.85 11.40
N ALA A 69 3.18 5.83 11.64
CA ALA A 69 1.73 5.96 11.62
C ALA A 69 1.22 6.92 12.71
N GLN A 70 1.76 6.83 13.94
CA GLN A 70 1.41 7.77 15.00
C GLN A 70 1.79 9.22 14.66
N ASN A 71 2.98 9.41 14.12
CA ASN A 71 3.47 10.73 13.72
C ASN A 71 2.69 11.31 12.53
N PHE A 72 2.27 10.46 11.60
CA PHE A 72 1.36 10.83 10.53
C PHE A 72 0.02 11.28 11.10
N LEU A 73 -0.59 10.51 11.99
CA LEU A 73 -1.89 10.84 12.60
C LEU A 73 -1.87 12.13 13.43
N LYS A 74 -0.74 12.48 14.04
CA LYS A 74 -0.56 13.76 14.77
C LYS A 74 -0.47 14.97 13.85
N ARG A 75 -0.01 14.79 12.61
CA ARG A 75 0.26 15.88 11.66
C ARG A 75 -0.70 15.95 10.49
N CYS A 76 -1.41 14.87 10.20
CA CYS A 76 -2.39 14.85 9.14
C CYS A 76 -3.49 15.87 9.45
N GLY A 77 -3.89 16.63 8.44
CA GLY A 77 -5.05 17.50 8.56
C GLY A 77 -6.36 16.70 8.66
N PRO A 78 -7.52 17.37 8.56
CA PRO A 78 -8.82 16.69 8.61
C PRO A 78 -9.02 15.68 7.45
N ASP A 79 -8.26 15.81 6.36
CA ASP A 79 -8.26 14.87 5.23
C ASP A 79 -7.03 13.96 5.25
N ILE A 80 -7.24 12.75 5.77
CA ILE A 80 -6.24 11.66 5.79
C ILE A 80 -5.84 11.24 4.37
N CYS A 81 -6.78 11.21 3.42
CA CYS A 81 -6.50 10.78 2.04
C CYS A 81 -5.61 11.79 1.32
N SER A 82 -5.85 13.09 1.54
CA SER A 82 -4.97 14.15 1.04
C SER A 82 -3.57 14.07 1.65
N SER A 83 -3.48 13.82 2.96
CA SER A 83 -2.20 13.64 3.64
C SER A 83 -1.45 12.39 3.14
N LEU A 84 -2.16 11.28 2.88
CA LEU A 84 -1.59 10.06 2.31
C LEU A 84 -1.07 10.28 0.88
N ARG A 85 -1.78 11.07 0.06
CA ARG A 85 -1.29 11.48 -1.27
C ARG A 85 0.03 12.23 -1.20
N LYS A 86 0.21 13.13 -0.23
CA LYS A 86 1.50 13.83 -0.04
C LYS A 86 2.63 12.86 0.29
N VAL A 87 2.38 11.86 1.13
CA VAL A 87 3.37 10.80 1.40
C VAL A 87 3.72 10.06 0.12
N MET A 88 2.73 9.74 -0.71
CA MET A 88 2.97 9.08 -1.99
C MET A 88 3.70 9.98 -3.01
N ASP A 89 3.41 11.28 -3.07
CA ASP A 89 4.14 12.26 -3.89
C ASP A 89 5.62 12.26 -3.54
N GLU A 90 5.90 12.32 -2.25
CA GLU A 90 7.26 12.33 -1.72
C GLU A 90 7.99 10.99 -1.96
N MET A 91 7.32 9.84 -1.74
CA MET A 91 7.89 8.51 -2.05
C MET A 91 8.15 8.31 -3.55
N ALA A 92 7.45 9.05 -4.40
CA ALA A 92 7.53 8.95 -5.85
C ALA A 92 8.49 9.94 -6.50
N GLY A 93 8.85 11.01 -5.78
CA GLY A 93 9.43 12.24 -6.35
C GLY A 93 10.94 12.23 -6.55
N ASP A 94 11.66 11.28 -5.94
CA ASP A 94 13.14 11.22 -6.03
C ASP A 94 13.67 10.42 -7.25
N GLY A 95 12.77 9.94 -8.13
CA GLY A 95 13.14 9.17 -9.32
C GLY A 95 13.43 7.68 -9.10
N HIS A 96 13.37 7.17 -7.87
CA HIS A 96 13.73 5.78 -7.53
C HIS A 96 12.54 4.90 -7.13
N PHE A 97 11.40 5.10 -7.79
CA PHE A 97 10.18 4.33 -7.50
C PHE A 97 10.36 2.84 -7.85
N ASN A 98 9.98 1.95 -6.94
CA ASN A 98 10.19 0.50 -7.06
C ASN A 98 9.13 -0.29 -6.25
N TRP A 99 9.04 -1.60 -6.47
CA TRP A 99 8.09 -2.47 -5.76
C TRP A 99 8.29 -2.49 -4.23
N GLY A 100 9.52 -2.33 -3.74
CA GLY A 100 9.78 -2.21 -2.29
C GLY A 100 9.05 -1.02 -1.66
N ARG A 101 9.03 0.13 -2.35
CA ARG A 101 8.25 1.30 -1.94
C ARG A 101 6.75 1.05 -1.97
N VAL A 102 6.26 0.33 -2.98
CA VAL A 102 4.85 -0.07 -3.03
C VAL A 102 4.51 -0.94 -1.81
N VAL A 103 5.32 -1.96 -1.50
CA VAL A 103 5.10 -2.79 -0.30
C VAL A 103 5.17 -1.96 0.98
N SER A 104 6.15 -1.05 1.11
CA SER A 104 6.24 -0.18 2.29
C SER A 104 5.04 0.75 2.45
N LEU A 105 4.50 1.29 1.35
CA LEU A 105 3.27 2.09 1.35
C LEU A 105 2.08 1.28 1.85
N PHE A 106 1.94 0.04 1.39
CA PHE A 106 0.86 -0.85 1.82
C PHE A 106 1.02 -1.15 3.31
N ALA A 107 2.19 -1.61 3.76
CA ALA A 107 2.50 -1.88 5.17
C ALA A 107 2.21 -0.67 6.07
N PHE A 108 2.66 0.52 5.68
CA PHE A 108 2.37 1.76 6.39
C PHE A 108 0.87 2.04 6.50
N THR A 109 0.13 1.90 5.40
CA THR A 109 -1.32 2.13 5.37
C THR A 109 -2.08 1.09 6.19
N GLY A 110 -1.59 -0.15 6.26
CA GLY A 110 -2.10 -1.21 7.12
C GLY A 110 -1.96 -0.88 8.62
N VAL A 111 -0.78 -0.39 9.03
CA VAL A 111 -0.58 0.08 10.42
C VAL A 111 -1.42 1.33 10.71
N LEU A 112 -1.53 2.25 9.75
CA LEU A 112 -2.34 3.46 9.86
C LEU A 112 -3.82 3.14 10.13
N ILE A 113 -4.43 2.24 9.35
CA ILE A 113 -5.85 1.90 9.52
C ILE A 113 -6.11 1.15 10.84
N ARG A 114 -5.18 0.29 11.27
CA ARG A 114 -5.27 -0.39 12.57
C ARG A 114 -5.25 0.60 13.74
N GLN A 115 -4.32 1.57 13.73
CA GLN A 115 -4.26 2.62 14.76
C GLN A 115 -5.50 3.53 14.77
N LEU A 116 -6.06 3.84 13.59
CA LEU A 116 -7.31 4.60 13.49
C LEU A 116 -8.49 3.86 14.16
N GLN A 117 -8.55 2.53 14.03
CA GLN A 117 -9.57 1.72 14.68
C GLN A 117 -9.37 1.62 16.19
N GLU A 118 -8.13 1.43 16.64
CA GLU A 118 -7.78 1.39 18.07
C GLU A 118 -8.14 2.72 18.77
N GLN A 119 -7.90 3.87 18.13
CA GLN A 119 -8.28 5.18 18.67
C GLN A 119 -9.79 5.37 18.76
N ARG A 120 -10.57 4.78 17.84
CA ARG A 120 -12.04 4.81 17.90
C ARG A 120 -12.56 3.92 19.02
N ALA A 121 -12.05 2.69 19.13
CA ALA A 121 -12.45 1.75 20.17
C ALA A 121 -12.13 2.28 21.59
N SER A 122 -11.08 3.10 21.71
CA SER A 122 -10.65 3.70 22.98
C SER A 122 -11.40 4.99 23.36
N ARG A 123 -12.38 5.45 22.56
CA ARG A 123 -13.25 6.60 22.88
C ARG A 123 -14.68 6.11 23.20
N PRO A 124 -14.93 5.59 24.41
CA PRO A 124 -16.28 5.18 24.81
C PRO A 124 -17.07 6.44 25.18
N GLY A 125 -18.07 6.82 24.38
CA GLY A 125 -18.98 7.90 24.78
C GLY A 125 -19.68 8.71 23.69
N LEU A 126 -19.41 8.46 22.40
CA LEU A 126 -20.21 9.05 21.33
C LEU A 126 -21.40 8.14 21.02
N ASP A 127 -22.59 8.63 21.36
CA ASP A 127 -23.89 8.04 21.02
C ASP A 127 -23.93 7.76 19.49
N PRO A 128 -24.41 6.59 19.03
CA PRO A 128 -24.44 6.24 17.60
C PRO A 128 -25.35 7.12 16.71
N GLY A 129 -25.83 8.26 17.20
CA GLY A 129 -26.78 9.12 16.51
C GLY A 129 -26.50 10.62 16.57
N GLN A 130 -25.41 11.10 17.21
CA GLN A 130 -25.17 12.53 17.30
C GLN A 130 -23.67 12.86 17.33
N GLU A 131 -23.11 13.05 16.14
CA GLU A 131 -22.15 14.10 15.77
C GLU A 131 -21.85 13.88 14.28
N LEU A 132 -21.52 14.95 13.55
CA LEU A 132 -21.14 14.90 12.14
C LEU A 132 -20.12 13.77 11.92
N GLU A 133 -20.56 12.62 11.39
CA GLU A 133 -19.73 11.44 11.15
C GLU A 133 -18.39 11.88 10.57
N PRO A 134 -17.28 11.84 11.34
CA PRO A 134 -15.99 12.21 10.79
C PRO A 134 -15.70 11.20 9.70
N LYS A 135 -15.76 11.66 8.44
CA LYS A 135 -15.69 10.87 7.20
C LYS A 135 -15.04 9.51 7.46
N LEU A 136 -15.87 8.48 7.58
CA LEU A 136 -15.44 7.17 8.07
C LEU A 136 -14.32 6.64 7.16
N ILE A 137 -13.08 6.72 7.64
CA ILE A 137 -11.95 6.09 6.94
C ILE A 137 -12.17 4.58 6.96
N SER A 138 -12.32 4.01 5.77
CA SER A 138 -12.53 2.59 5.51
C SER A 138 -11.35 2.00 4.72
N CYS A 139 -11.20 0.67 4.75
CA CYS A 139 -10.21 -0.04 3.93
C CYS A 139 -10.36 0.32 2.45
N ARG A 140 -11.61 0.32 1.96
CA ARG A 140 -11.95 0.67 0.58
C ARG A 140 -11.49 2.08 0.20
N LEU A 141 -11.78 3.08 1.05
CA LEU A 141 -11.41 4.47 0.76
C LEU A 141 -9.89 4.67 0.66
N LEU A 142 -9.12 4.01 1.54
CA LEU A 142 -7.66 4.07 1.48
C LEU A 142 -7.11 3.29 0.28
N ALA A 143 -7.71 2.15 -0.06
CA ALA A 143 -7.36 1.37 -1.25
C ALA A 143 -7.61 2.16 -2.54
N GLU A 144 -8.76 2.81 -2.68
CA GLU A 144 -9.07 3.71 -3.79
C GLU A 144 -8.12 4.91 -3.82
N THR A 145 -7.75 5.47 -2.67
CA THR A 145 -6.77 6.56 -2.60
C THR A 145 -5.40 6.13 -3.15
N ILE A 146 -4.95 4.91 -2.85
CA ILE A 146 -3.71 4.35 -3.41
C ILE A 146 -3.86 4.10 -4.91
N ALA A 147 -4.98 3.50 -5.33
CA ALA A 147 -5.24 3.19 -6.74
C ALA A 147 -5.33 4.43 -7.62
N ASP A 148 -6.04 5.47 -7.19
CA ASP A 148 -6.13 6.75 -7.88
C ASP A 148 -4.76 7.37 -8.07
N TYR A 149 -3.92 7.33 -7.04
CA TYR A 149 -2.57 7.87 -7.11
C TYR A 149 -1.71 7.07 -8.10
N LEU A 150 -1.69 5.75 -7.98
CA LEU A 150 -0.89 4.90 -8.85
C LEU A 150 -1.35 4.98 -10.32
N GLU A 151 -2.65 5.01 -10.59
CA GLU A 151 -3.18 5.18 -11.95
C GLU A 151 -2.83 6.57 -12.52
N LYS A 152 -2.94 7.63 -11.71
CA LYS A 152 -2.70 8.99 -12.20
C LYS A 152 -1.22 9.31 -12.37
N HIS A 153 -0.37 8.87 -11.44
CA HIS A 153 1.03 9.33 -11.35
C HIS A 153 2.06 8.24 -11.69
N LYS A 154 1.69 6.96 -11.59
CA LYS A 154 2.63 5.84 -11.76
C LYS A 154 2.16 4.78 -12.77
N LYS A 155 1.13 5.06 -13.56
CA LYS A 155 0.64 4.13 -14.59
C LYS A 155 1.70 3.76 -15.63
N GLY A 156 2.51 4.73 -16.09
CA GLY A 156 3.62 4.45 -17.01
C GLY A 156 4.60 3.46 -16.41
N TRP A 157 5.06 3.74 -15.18
CA TRP A 157 5.95 2.84 -14.44
C TRP A 157 5.35 1.46 -14.20
N LEU A 158 4.06 1.38 -13.83
CA LEU A 158 3.38 0.09 -13.66
C LEU A 158 3.38 -0.71 -14.96
N LEU A 159 3.05 -0.09 -16.10
CA LEU A 159 3.07 -0.77 -17.39
C LEU A 159 4.48 -1.20 -17.82
N GLU A 160 5.50 -0.36 -17.56
CA GLU A 160 6.92 -0.70 -17.80
C GLU A 160 7.40 -1.87 -16.94
N ASN A 161 6.77 -2.10 -15.79
CA ASN A 161 7.07 -3.19 -14.87
C ASN A 161 6.00 -4.30 -14.91
N GLU A 162 5.37 -4.52 -16.08
CA GLU A 162 4.41 -5.61 -16.34
C GLU A 162 3.18 -5.62 -15.40
N GLY A 163 2.80 -4.45 -14.87
CA GLY A 163 1.67 -4.28 -13.97
C GLY A 163 1.81 -5.11 -12.69
N TRP A 164 0.68 -5.57 -12.17
CA TRP A 164 0.65 -6.41 -10.96
C TRP A 164 1.18 -7.83 -11.20
N GLU A 165 1.30 -8.27 -12.45
CA GLU A 165 1.99 -9.53 -12.78
C GLU A 165 3.50 -9.41 -12.54
N GLY A 166 4.11 -8.28 -12.91
CA GLY A 166 5.51 -8.01 -12.59
C GLY A 166 5.76 -7.92 -11.07
N PHE A 167 4.76 -7.45 -10.29
CA PHE A 167 4.82 -7.54 -8.83
C PHE A 167 4.82 -9.00 -8.34
N SER A 168 3.97 -9.86 -8.92
CA SER A 168 3.95 -11.29 -8.58
C SER A 168 5.33 -11.90 -8.81
N GLN A 169 5.96 -11.67 -9.97
CA GLN A 169 7.32 -12.13 -10.28
C GLN A 169 8.36 -11.59 -9.30
N TYR A 170 8.33 -10.29 -9.00
CA TYR A 170 9.17 -9.67 -7.97
C TYR A 170 9.03 -10.40 -6.62
N SER A 171 7.80 -10.75 -6.24
CA SER A 171 7.51 -11.40 -4.96
C SER A 171 8.06 -12.84 -4.87
N HIS A 172 8.11 -13.56 -5.98
CA HIS A 172 8.71 -14.90 -6.02
C HIS A 172 10.22 -14.84 -5.77
N ASN A 173 10.89 -13.86 -6.39
CA ASN A 173 12.31 -13.61 -6.19
C ASN A 173 12.63 -13.04 -4.80
N ALA A 174 11.64 -12.41 -4.16
CA ALA A 174 11.72 -11.96 -2.78
C ALA A 174 11.50 -13.08 -1.75
N ARG A 175 11.13 -14.31 -2.16
CA ARG A 175 11.09 -15.44 -1.22
C ARG A 175 12.52 -15.75 -0.76
N PRO A 176 12.74 -16.05 0.53
CA PRO A 176 14.01 -16.64 0.96
C PRO A 176 14.12 -18.04 0.32
N VAL A 177 14.71 -18.11 -0.87
CA VAL A 177 15.18 -19.36 -1.45
C VAL A 177 16.22 -19.90 -0.46
N SER A 178 16.00 -21.13 -0.04
CA SER A 178 16.92 -21.88 0.83
C SER A 178 18.36 -21.72 0.36
N LEU A 179 19.22 -21.22 1.27
CA LEU A 179 20.69 -21.31 1.22
C LEU A 179 21.37 -20.86 -0.09
N ASP A 180 21.44 -19.55 -0.34
CA ASP A 180 22.72 -18.99 -0.81
C ASP A 180 22.90 -17.54 -0.34
N SER A 181 24.09 -17.24 0.19
CA SER A 181 24.36 -16.11 1.09
C SER A 181 24.40 -14.72 0.43
N SER A 182 24.31 -14.65 -0.90
CA SER A 182 24.39 -13.39 -1.67
C SER A 182 23.02 -12.71 -1.90
N MET A 183 21.93 -13.48 -1.98
CA MET A 183 20.59 -12.95 -2.33
C MET A 183 19.88 -12.24 -1.16
N LYS A 184 20.29 -12.51 0.09
CA LYS A 184 19.75 -11.81 1.28
C LYS A 184 20.03 -10.31 1.24
N THR A 185 21.17 -9.90 0.68
CA THR A 185 21.60 -8.49 0.66
C THR A 185 20.73 -7.63 -0.26
N ALA A 186 20.34 -8.15 -1.44
CA ALA A 186 19.57 -7.40 -2.43
C ALA A 186 18.12 -7.12 -1.97
N LEU A 187 17.46 -8.09 -1.34
CA LEU A 187 16.10 -7.92 -0.84
C LEU A 187 16.03 -7.00 0.38
N VAL A 188 16.96 -7.15 1.33
CA VAL A 188 17.10 -6.25 2.48
C VAL A 188 17.40 -4.83 2.03
N ALA A 189 18.17 -4.65 0.95
CA ALA A 189 18.44 -3.33 0.38
C ALA A 189 17.18 -2.67 -0.20
N VAL A 190 16.33 -3.39 -0.93
CA VAL A 190 15.11 -2.82 -1.56
C VAL A 190 14.02 -2.49 -0.53
N ALA A 191 13.79 -3.38 0.45
CA ALA A 191 12.92 -3.10 1.59
C ALA A 191 13.45 -1.93 2.45
N GLY A 192 14.77 -1.89 2.66
CA GLY A 192 15.45 -0.81 3.38
C GLY A 192 15.30 0.56 2.71
N VAL A 193 15.36 0.63 1.37
CA VAL A 193 15.17 1.89 0.61
C VAL A 193 13.72 2.38 0.71
N GLY A 194 12.73 1.49 0.69
CA GLY A 194 11.32 1.86 0.86
C GLY A 194 11.04 2.46 2.25
N LEU A 195 11.51 1.80 3.30
CA LEU A 195 11.35 2.27 4.68
C LEU A 195 12.18 3.51 4.98
N ALA A 196 13.41 3.60 4.49
CA ALA A 196 14.25 4.80 4.65
C ALA A 196 13.58 6.02 4.00
N GLY A 197 12.97 5.83 2.82
CA GLY A 197 12.12 6.83 2.18
C GLY A 197 10.99 7.28 3.11
N LEU A 198 10.12 6.37 3.53
CA LEU A 198 9.02 6.71 4.46
C LEU A 198 9.49 7.39 5.75
N THR A 199 10.61 6.96 6.31
CA THR A 199 11.16 7.52 7.55
C THR A 199 11.65 8.95 7.34
N PHE A 200 12.36 9.20 6.25
CA PHE A 200 12.83 10.55 5.90
C PHE A 200 11.66 11.54 5.74
N LEU A 201 10.54 11.06 5.18
CA LEU A 201 9.33 11.86 4.94
C LEU A 201 8.54 12.14 6.21
N LEU A 202 8.28 11.11 7.01
CA LEU A 202 7.43 11.20 8.20
C LEU A 202 8.22 11.49 9.48
N VAL A 203 9.46 11.97 9.39
CA VAL A 203 10.23 12.48 10.55
C VAL A 203 10.62 13.96 10.37
N ARG A 204 10.53 14.50 9.16
CA ARG A 204 10.52 15.95 8.93
C ARG A 204 9.22 16.58 9.43
#